data_AF-A0A3B0Y165-F1
#
_entry.id   AF-A0A3B0Y165-F1
#
_cell.length_a   1.000
_cell.length_b   1.000
_cell.length_c   1.000
_cell.angle_alpha   90.00
_cell.angle_beta   90.00
_cell.angle_gamma   90.00
#
_symmetry.space_group_name_H-M   'P 1'
#
loop_
_entity.id
_entity.type
_entity.pdbx_description
1 polymer ?
#
loop_
_entity_poly.entity_id
_entity_poly.type
_entity_poly.pdbx_seq_one_letter_code
_entity_poly.pdbx_strand_id
1 'polypeptide(L)'
;MALSIKESLQRGPATSKEIQALTGLNQTAVARQLKSMGNRIVTLRQGRAPRYAFTCNAFGGSDKLPLVALDAGGHAALIAHIRPLAHGGFYVQQVPGLSQALSQLLLGEGGNGYYDDLPYFLIDLAPQGFLGRQVAAEMARRSEDFPPDPRYWSANHIGRYLISNGDDLPGNFKFGPQALLRVLRKPTAIARENYAELAQSVMNGAIPGSSAGGEQPKFTAFCSNISSQVIVKFSPKGDSDVARRWRDVLITEFHAAQAINQFAAEQLVIKKPSCCAAETTLIELDGRLFLESRRFDRSGENGRLPMVSLQSVDAEFTGSGNDWLSVVNGLYKKKLVGVQVVNDTGFLSCFGHLINNTDMHLGNLSLGVDEEI
;
A
#
# COMPACT_ATOMS: atom_id res chain seq x y z
N MET A 1 7.83 -2.69 44.13
CA MET A 1 7.31 -1.30 44.08
C MET A 1 6.06 -1.31 43.23
N ALA A 2 4.99 -0.63 43.66
CA ALA A 2 3.80 -0.45 42.85
C ALA A 2 4.17 0.35 41.59
N LEU A 3 3.68 -0.07 40.43
CA LEU A 3 3.93 0.65 39.18
C LEU A 3 3.05 1.90 39.13
N SER A 4 3.49 2.91 38.39
CA SER A 4 2.60 3.97 37.93
C SER A 4 1.67 3.46 36.82
N ILE A 5 0.55 4.16 36.58
CA ILE A 5 -0.34 3.82 35.45
C ILE A 5 0.42 3.86 34.12
N LYS A 6 1.29 4.86 33.92
CA LYS A 6 2.11 4.96 32.69
C LYS A 6 3.00 3.73 32.52
N GLU A 7 3.73 3.31 33.55
CA GLU A 7 4.59 2.12 33.50
C GLU A 7 3.79 0.84 33.26
N SER A 8 2.58 0.75 33.82
CA SER A 8 1.69 -0.39 33.56
C SER A 8 1.29 -0.46 32.09
N LEU A 9 0.92 0.68 31.48
CA LEU A 9 0.48 0.75 30.09
C LEU A 9 1.62 0.69 29.07
N GLN A 10 2.86 0.98 29.48
CA GLN A 10 4.06 0.72 28.66
C GLN A 10 4.35 -0.77 28.50
N ARG A 11 3.77 -1.64 29.36
CA ARG A 11 3.91 -3.10 29.23
C ARG A 11 2.84 -3.73 28.34
N GLY A 12 1.74 -3.02 28.06
CA GLY A 12 0.65 -3.52 27.24
C GLY A 12 -0.70 -2.87 27.56
N PRO A 13 -1.73 -3.11 26.73
CA PRO A 13 -3.07 -2.60 26.99
C PRO A 13 -3.70 -3.25 28.22
N ALA A 14 -4.24 -2.44 29.13
CA ALA A 14 -4.80 -2.93 30.40
C ALA A 14 -6.19 -2.36 30.68
N THR A 15 -7.05 -3.18 31.25
CA THR A 15 -8.35 -2.79 31.81
C THR A 15 -8.16 -1.97 33.08
N SER A 16 -9.20 -1.22 33.48
CA SER A 16 -9.18 -0.50 34.76
C SER A 16 -8.88 -1.41 35.96
N LYS A 17 -9.35 -2.67 35.96
CA LYS A 17 -9.10 -3.63 37.04
C LYS A 17 -7.64 -4.07 37.10
N GLU A 18 -7.02 -4.36 35.96
CA GLU A 18 -5.61 -4.73 35.88
C GLU A 18 -4.70 -3.57 36.32
N ILE A 19 -5.03 -2.33 35.93
CA ILE A 19 -4.31 -1.14 36.39
C ILE A 19 -4.42 -0.99 37.91
N GLN A 20 -5.60 -1.18 38.51
CA GLN A 20 -5.76 -1.14 39.97
C GLN A 20 -4.88 -2.19 40.66
N ALA A 21 -4.83 -3.41 40.13
CA ALA A 21 -4.02 -4.50 40.69
C ALA A 21 -2.52 -4.20 40.64
N LEU A 22 -2.01 -3.60 39.56
CA LEU A 22 -0.58 -3.29 39.39
C LEU A 22 -0.12 -2.03 40.15
N THR A 23 -1.03 -1.09 40.36
CA THR A 23 -0.72 0.24 40.94
C THR A 23 -1.13 0.37 42.40
N GLY A 24 -2.02 -0.51 42.90
CA GLY A 24 -2.63 -0.40 44.23
C GLY A 24 -3.66 0.74 44.36
N LEU A 25 -3.99 1.43 43.27
CA LEU A 25 -4.96 2.51 43.25
C LEU A 25 -6.39 1.96 43.22
N ASN A 26 -7.35 2.72 43.77
CA ASN A 26 -8.76 2.41 43.59
C ASN A 26 -9.29 2.89 42.22
N GLN A 27 -10.47 2.41 41.83
CA GLN A 27 -11.10 2.73 40.55
C GLN A 27 -11.22 4.24 40.27
N THR A 28 -11.64 5.03 41.27
CA THR A 28 -11.82 6.49 41.12
C THR A 28 -10.49 7.19 40.83
N ALA A 29 -9.43 6.78 41.53
CA ALA A 29 -8.08 7.30 41.30
C ALA A 29 -7.55 6.93 39.91
N VAL A 30 -7.75 5.69 39.47
CA VAL A 30 -7.38 5.23 38.11
C VAL A 30 -8.14 6.02 37.05
N ALA A 31 -9.46 6.16 37.18
CA ALA A 31 -10.28 6.90 36.23
C ALA A 31 -9.86 8.37 36.14
N ARG A 32 -9.59 9.02 37.29
CA ARG A 32 -9.12 10.41 37.34
C ARG A 32 -7.76 10.57 36.65
N GLN A 33 -6.81 9.66 36.90
CA GLN A 33 -5.48 9.73 36.30
C GLN A 33 -5.53 9.45 34.79
N LEU A 34 -6.27 8.43 34.33
CA LEU A 34 -6.49 8.18 32.90
C LEU A 34 -7.09 9.41 32.20
N LYS A 35 -8.08 10.05 32.81
CA LYS A 35 -8.68 11.30 32.30
C LYS A 35 -7.65 12.43 32.23
N SER A 36 -6.79 12.58 33.23
CA SER A 36 -5.74 13.61 33.25
C SER A 36 -4.67 13.41 32.17
N MET A 37 -4.46 12.17 31.70
CA MET A 37 -3.53 11.87 30.60
C MET A 37 -4.11 12.22 29.22
N GLY A 38 -5.42 12.49 29.14
CA GLY A 38 -6.10 13.04 27.96
C GLY A 38 -5.85 12.25 26.68
N ASN A 39 -5.45 12.94 25.61
CA ASN A 39 -5.24 12.38 24.28
C ASN A 39 -4.07 11.38 24.19
N ARG A 40 -3.27 11.22 25.25
CA ARG A 40 -2.18 10.23 25.31
C ARG A 40 -2.66 8.82 25.64
N ILE A 41 -3.94 8.66 25.94
CA ILE A 41 -4.59 7.39 26.18
C ILE A 41 -5.52 7.09 25.01
N VAL A 42 -5.38 5.91 24.42
CA VAL A 42 -6.40 5.35 23.53
C VAL A 42 -7.23 4.32 24.28
N THR A 43 -8.52 4.26 23.97
CA THR A 43 -9.45 3.27 24.54
C THR A 43 -9.73 2.22 23.48
N LEU A 44 -9.21 1.02 23.69
CA LEU A 44 -9.42 -0.14 22.83
C LEU A 44 -10.68 -0.87 23.28
N ARG A 45 -11.66 -0.98 22.39
CA ARG A 45 -12.92 -1.69 22.65
C ARG A 45 -12.79 -3.16 22.26
N GLN A 46 -11.99 -3.90 23.04
CA GLN A 46 -11.87 -5.36 22.92
C GLN A 46 -12.75 -6.04 23.97
N GLY A 47 -13.90 -6.58 23.56
CA GLY A 47 -14.81 -7.32 24.43
C GLY A 47 -15.63 -6.46 25.40
N ARG A 48 -16.00 -7.03 26.56
CA ARG A 48 -16.95 -6.41 27.50
C ARG A 48 -16.40 -5.21 28.28
N ALA A 49 -15.08 -5.15 28.48
CA ALA A 49 -14.44 -4.09 29.26
C ALA A 49 -13.40 -3.36 28.39
N PRO A 50 -13.39 -2.01 28.38
CA PRO A 50 -12.40 -1.27 27.62
C PRO A 50 -10.99 -1.52 28.18
N ARG A 51 -10.04 -1.68 27.28
CA ARG A 51 -8.61 -1.66 27.59
C ARG A 51 -8.05 -0.28 27.23
N TYR A 52 -7.14 0.21 28.05
CA TYR A 52 -6.45 1.47 27.81
C TYR A 52 -5.05 1.17 27.32
N ALA A 53 -4.55 1.93 26.36
CA ALA A 53 -3.16 1.89 25.93
C ALA A 53 -2.58 3.30 25.90
N PHE A 54 -1.28 3.41 26.17
CA PHE A 54 -0.56 4.68 26.19
C PHE A 54 0.09 4.94 24.84
N THR A 55 -0.02 6.16 24.31
CA THR A 55 0.58 6.51 23.02
C THR A 55 2.03 6.94 23.15
N CYS A 56 2.78 6.82 22.06
CA CYS A 56 4.14 7.33 21.94
C CYS A 56 4.32 8.05 20.60
N ASN A 57 5.32 8.94 20.52
CA ASN A 57 5.72 9.50 19.24
C ASN A 57 6.46 8.41 18.44
N ALA A 58 6.21 8.33 17.14
CA ALA A 58 6.92 7.40 16.26
C ALA A 58 7.36 8.08 14.96
N PHE A 59 8.29 7.44 14.26
CA PHE A 59 8.74 7.79 12.92
C PHE A 59 9.31 9.22 12.78
N GLY A 60 9.82 9.80 13.87
CA GLY A 60 10.26 11.20 13.91
C GLY A 60 9.11 12.22 13.84
N GLY A 61 7.86 11.77 13.93
CA GLY A 61 6.65 12.59 13.98
C GLY A 61 6.07 12.70 15.39
N SER A 62 4.73 12.73 15.45
CA SER A 62 3.96 12.79 16.70
C SER A 62 3.39 11.42 17.08
N ASP A 63 2.61 11.39 18.16
CA ASP A 63 1.82 10.24 18.58
C ASP A 63 0.47 10.15 17.86
N LYS A 64 0.20 11.05 16.91
CA LYS A 64 -1.06 11.18 16.19
C LYS A 64 -0.77 11.54 14.74
N LEU A 65 -0.63 10.51 13.91
CA LEU A 65 -0.16 10.63 12.53
C LEU A 65 -1.34 10.52 11.57
N PRO A 66 -1.56 11.50 10.67
CA PRO A 66 -2.70 11.46 9.75
C PRO A 66 -2.51 10.38 8.67
N LEU A 67 -3.59 9.66 8.40
CA LEU A 67 -3.76 8.82 7.21
C LEU A 67 -4.71 9.55 6.27
N VAL A 68 -4.24 9.80 5.06
CA VAL A 68 -4.94 10.61 4.05
C VAL A 68 -5.22 9.74 2.84
N ALA A 69 -6.44 9.80 2.32
CA ALA A 69 -6.80 9.21 1.04
C ALA A 69 -6.95 10.31 -0.02
N LEU A 70 -6.48 10.04 -1.24
CA LEU A 70 -6.77 10.87 -2.40
C LEU A 70 -7.96 10.30 -3.19
N ASP A 71 -8.82 11.18 -3.69
CA ASP A 71 -9.89 10.80 -4.62
C ASP A 71 -9.42 10.80 -6.08
N ALA A 72 -10.33 10.44 -7.00
CA ALA A 72 -10.07 10.41 -8.44
C ALA A 72 -9.83 11.81 -9.06
N GLY A 73 -10.14 12.89 -8.35
CA GLY A 73 -9.83 14.28 -8.71
C GLY A 73 -8.50 14.78 -8.12
N GLY A 74 -7.92 14.06 -7.16
CA GLY A 74 -6.70 14.42 -6.45
C GLY A 74 -6.94 15.19 -5.14
N HIS A 75 -8.18 15.28 -4.67
CA HIS A 75 -8.48 15.90 -3.38
C HIS A 75 -8.04 14.96 -2.25
N ALA A 76 -7.31 15.53 -1.29
CA ALA A 76 -6.85 14.84 -0.11
C ALA A 76 -7.89 14.93 1.02
N ALA A 77 -8.33 13.79 1.52
CA ALA A 77 -9.21 13.68 2.68
C ALA A 77 -8.51 12.97 3.84
N LEU A 78 -8.56 13.56 5.04
CA LEU A 78 -8.12 12.90 6.26
C LEU A 78 -9.15 11.85 6.66
N ILE A 79 -8.76 10.58 6.61
CA ILE A 79 -9.67 9.45 6.87
C ILE A 79 -9.47 8.83 8.25
N ALA A 80 -8.25 8.84 8.78
CA ALA A 80 -7.93 8.28 10.09
C ALA A 80 -6.69 8.95 10.70
N HIS A 81 -6.46 8.67 11.99
CA HIS A 81 -5.17 8.89 12.63
C HIS A 81 -4.57 7.55 13.05
N ILE A 82 -3.32 7.31 12.70
CA ILE A 82 -2.53 6.20 13.23
C ILE A 82 -1.90 6.67 14.54
N ARG A 83 -2.19 5.95 15.63
CA ARG A 83 -1.69 6.22 16.98
C ARG A 83 -0.66 5.13 17.34
N PRO A 84 0.65 5.43 17.32
CA PRO A 84 1.67 4.51 17.80
C PRO A 84 1.51 4.29 19.32
N LEU A 85 1.67 3.05 19.77
CA LEU A 85 1.46 2.65 21.16
C LEU A 85 2.79 2.37 21.85
N ALA A 86 2.90 2.77 23.11
CA ALA A 86 4.14 2.74 23.87
C ALA A 86 4.65 1.32 24.17
N HIS A 87 3.75 0.32 24.17
CA HIS A 87 4.09 -1.09 24.35
C HIS A 87 4.46 -1.81 23.04
N GLY A 88 4.43 -1.11 21.91
CA GLY A 88 4.44 -1.70 20.57
C GLY A 88 3.05 -1.70 19.92
N GLY A 89 3.00 -1.83 18.60
CA GLY A 89 1.77 -1.80 17.84
C GLY A 89 1.17 -0.41 17.61
N PHE A 90 0.02 -0.40 16.94
CA PHE A 90 -0.61 0.80 16.43
C PHE A 90 -2.13 0.73 16.57
N TYR A 91 -2.77 1.90 16.69
CA TYR A 91 -4.21 2.02 16.72
C TYR A 91 -4.70 2.98 15.64
N VAL A 92 -5.62 2.50 14.80
CA VAL A 92 -6.31 3.29 13.78
C VAL A 92 -7.50 3.98 14.44
N GLN A 93 -7.34 5.27 14.67
CA GLN A 93 -8.33 6.12 15.32
C GLN A 93 -9.15 6.89 14.28
N GLN A 94 -10.47 6.76 14.38
CA GLN A 94 -11.41 7.54 13.57
C GLN A 94 -11.23 9.05 13.81
N VAL A 95 -11.38 9.84 12.75
CA VAL A 95 -11.39 11.30 12.84
C VAL A 95 -12.70 11.77 13.48
N PRO A 96 -12.67 12.56 14.56
CA PRO A 96 -13.88 13.10 15.15
C PRO A 96 -14.68 13.93 14.14
N GLY A 97 -15.99 13.70 14.05
CA GLY A 97 -16.89 14.47 13.18
C GLY A 97 -17.09 13.90 11.78
N LEU A 98 -16.38 12.83 11.39
CA LEU A 98 -16.78 12.06 10.20
C LEU A 98 -18.05 11.26 10.50
N SER A 99 -19.04 11.37 9.62
CA SER A 99 -20.32 10.65 9.71
C SER A 99 -20.17 9.15 9.43
N GLN A 100 -19.18 8.79 8.61
CA GLN A 100 -18.91 7.41 8.23
C GLN A 100 -17.98 6.75 9.25
N ALA A 101 -18.32 5.52 9.63
CA ALA A 101 -17.45 4.67 10.44
C ALA A 101 -16.25 4.20 9.60
N LEU A 102 -15.13 3.92 10.26
CA LEU A 102 -13.97 3.32 9.58
C LEU A 102 -14.36 2.00 8.92
N SER A 103 -13.93 1.81 7.68
CA SER A 103 -14.09 0.56 6.95
C SER A 103 -13.43 -0.64 7.65
N GLN A 104 -13.92 -1.85 7.36
CA GLN A 104 -13.30 -3.08 7.85
C GLN A 104 -11.84 -3.22 7.41
N LEU A 105 -11.48 -2.64 6.26
CA LEU A 105 -10.11 -2.52 5.77
C LEU A 105 -9.22 -1.83 6.80
N LEU A 106 -9.64 -0.68 7.31
CA LEU A 106 -8.87 0.09 8.29
C LEU A 106 -8.95 -0.47 9.72
N LEU A 107 -10.01 -1.24 10.02
CA LEU A 107 -10.21 -1.86 11.33
C LEU A 107 -9.50 -3.22 11.49
N GLY A 108 -9.05 -3.82 10.39
CA GLY A 108 -8.39 -5.12 10.36
C GLY A 108 -9.36 -6.28 10.64
N GLU A 109 -8.83 -7.51 10.69
CA GLU A 109 -9.60 -8.74 10.92
C GLU A 109 -10.30 -8.73 12.28
N GLY A 110 -9.64 -8.16 13.29
CA GLY A 110 -10.19 -7.97 14.63
C GLY A 110 -11.30 -6.92 14.74
N GLY A 111 -11.57 -6.14 13.68
CA GLY A 111 -12.67 -5.18 13.61
C GLY A 111 -12.59 -4.05 14.64
N ASN A 112 -11.39 -3.77 15.15
CA ASN A 112 -11.19 -2.86 16.29
C ASN A 112 -10.10 -1.80 16.03
N GLY A 113 -9.41 -1.85 14.89
CA GLY A 113 -8.34 -0.92 14.51
C GLY A 113 -7.07 -1.04 15.33
N TYR A 114 -6.94 -2.06 16.19
CA TYR A 114 -5.70 -2.34 16.92
C TYR A 114 -4.86 -3.35 16.14
N TYR A 115 -3.59 -3.02 15.95
CA TYR A 115 -2.60 -3.84 15.27
C TYR A 115 -1.39 -4.04 16.19
N ASP A 116 -0.87 -5.27 16.26
CA ASP A 116 0.32 -5.58 17.06
C ASP A 116 1.62 -5.06 16.41
N ASP A 117 1.59 -4.80 15.11
CA ASP A 117 2.64 -4.12 14.35
C ASP A 117 2.04 -3.10 13.38
N LEU A 118 2.83 -2.51 12.48
CA LEU A 118 2.37 -1.54 11.49
C LEU A 118 1.16 -2.11 10.71
N PRO A 119 0.06 -1.35 10.53
CA PRO A 119 -1.10 -1.83 9.80
C PRO A 119 -0.73 -2.34 8.40
N TYR A 120 -1.31 -3.48 8.00
CA TYR A 120 -0.95 -4.18 6.76
C TYR A 120 -1.02 -3.29 5.51
N PHE A 121 -1.99 -2.37 5.44
CA PHE A 121 -2.14 -1.42 4.33
C PHE A 121 -1.05 -0.34 4.29
N LEU A 122 -0.29 -0.12 5.37
CA LEU A 122 0.91 0.72 5.36
C LEU A 122 2.16 -0.10 5.03
N ILE A 123 2.23 -1.35 5.49
CA ILE A 123 3.28 -2.30 5.07
C ILE A 123 3.24 -2.47 3.55
N ASP A 124 2.05 -2.57 2.95
CA ASP A 124 1.86 -2.70 1.51
C ASP A 124 2.46 -1.55 0.68
N LEU A 125 2.61 -0.37 1.29
CA LEU A 125 3.19 0.81 0.65
C LEU A 125 4.73 0.84 0.73
N ALA A 126 5.35 -0.13 1.43
CA ALA A 126 6.78 -0.21 1.54
C ALA A 126 7.43 -0.39 0.16
N PRO A 127 8.62 0.20 -0.07
CA PRO A 127 9.35 -0.01 -1.32
C PRO A 127 9.67 -1.49 -1.52
N GLN A 128 9.36 -2.03 -2.70
CA GLN A 128 9.63 -3.42 -3.04
C GLN A 128 10.11 -3.57 -4.47
N GLY A 129 10.68 -4.73 -4.79
CA GLY A 129 11.16 -5.03 -6.14
C GLY A 129 12.38 -4.21 -6.58
N PHE A 130 12.49 -4.01 -7.89
CA PHE A 130 13.58 -3.31 -8.54
C PHE A 130 13.72 -1.85 -8.07
N LEU A 131 12.62 -1.07 -8.13
CA LEU A 131 12.64 0.32 -7.66
C LEU A 131 12.81 0.38 -6.14
N GLY A 132 12.18 -0.54 -5.39
CA GLY A 132 12.31 -0.60 -3.95
C GLY A 132 13.73 -0.82 -3.45
N ARG A 133 14.52 -1.66 -4.13
CA ARG A 133 15.94 -1.84 -3.82
C ARG A 133 16.75 -0.58 -4.07
N GLN A 134 16.47 0.16 -5.13
CA GLN A 134 17.16 1.44 -5.38
C GLN A 134 16.82 2.46 -4.28
N VAL A 135 15.53 2.58 -3.93
CA VAL A 135 15.07 3.41 -2.83
C VAL A 135 15.78 3.04 -1.53
N ALA A 136 15.87 1.75 -1.20
CA ALA A 136 16.53 1.31 0.03
C ALA A 136 18.03 1.62 0.02
N ALA A 137 18.71 1.42 -1.10
CA ALA A 137 20.12 1.77 -1.24
C ALA A 137 20.36 3.28 -1.07
N GLU A 138 19.51 4.14 -1.63
CA GLU A 138 19.62 5.59 -1.45
C GLU A 138 19.31 6.02 -0.01
N MET A 139 18.30 5.42 0.62
CA MET A 139 17.99 5.70 2.02
C MET A 139 19.15 5.29 2.95
N ALA A 140 19.77 4.14 2.72
CA ALA A 140 20.95 3.67 3.46
C ALA A 140 22.16 4.59 3.28
N ARG A 141 22.35 5.19 2.09
CA ARG A 141 23.40 6.21 1.86
C ARG A 141 23.17 7.49 2.65
N ARG A 142 21.91 7.89 2.85
CA ARG A 142 21.54 9.10 3.58
C ARG A 142 21.51 8.92 5.10
N SER A 143 21.31 7.69 5.56
CA SER A 143 21.13 7.38 6.98
C SER A 143 21.55 5.94 7.26
N GLU A 144 22.56 5.77 8.11
CA GLU A 144 23.09 4.45 8.53
C GLU A 144 22.03 3.55 9.19
N ASP A 145 20.97 4.13 9.77
CA ASP A 145 19.86 3.39 10.38
C ASP A 145 19.00 2.61 9.36
N PHE A 146 19.04 2.96 8.07
CA PHE A 146 18.24 2.25 7.06
C PHE A 146 19.01 1.04 6.50
N PRO A 147 18.45 -0.18 6.60
CA PRO A 147 19.01 -1.33 5.90
C PRO A 147 18.99 -1.11 4.38
N PRO A 148 20.05 -1.52 3.66
CA PRO A 148 20.16 -1.32 2.21
C PRO A 148 19.21 -2.23 1.40
N ASP A 149 18.65 -3.27 2.02
CA ASP A 149 17.64 -4.14 1.43
C ASP A 149 16.28 -3.88 2.10
N PRO A 150 15.22 -3.54 1.32
CA PRO A 150 13.92 -3.20 1.87
C PRO A 150 13.25 -4.36 2.61
N ARG A 151 13.65 -5.61 2.36
CA ARG A 151 13.10 -6.79 3.06
C ARG A 151 13.45 -6.84 4.55
N TYR A 152 14.48 -6.09 4.97
CA TYR A 152 14.88 -5.97 6.38
C TYR A 152 14.34 -4.69 7.04
N TRP A 153 13.45 -3.96 6.37
CA TRP A 153 12.87 -2.76 6.94
C TRP A 153 11.87 -3.10 8.05
N SER A 154 12.10 -2.53 9.24
CA SER A 154 11.16 -2.60 10.35
C SER A 154 9.97 -1.65 10.12
N ALA A 155 8.92 -1.79 10.93
CA ALA A 155 7.83 -0.82 10.98
C ALA A 155 8.33 0.63 11.13
N ASN A 156 9.39 0.85 11.92
CA ASN A 156 10.00 2.17 12.06
C ASN A 156 10.64 2.68 10.76
N HIS A 157 11.35 1.82 10.03
CA HIS A 157 11.94 2.19 8.73
C HIS A 157 10.84 2.52 7.71
N ILE A 158 9.81 1.68 7.61
CA ILE A 158 8.68 1.88 6.70
C ILE A 158 7.95 3.19 7.05
N GLY A 159 7.54 3.38 8.31
CA GLY A 159 6.82 4.58 8.73
C GLY A 159 7.61 5.87 8.48
N ARG A 160 8.92 5.88 8.78
CA ARG A 160 9.79 7.03 8.47
C ARG A 160 9.88 7.30 6.97
N TYR A 161 10.03 6.25 6.17
CA TYR A 161 10.07 6.37 4.72
C TYR A 161 8.75 6.98 4.19
N LEU A 162 7.59 6.46 4.62
CA LEU A 162 6.29 6.92 4.12
C LEU A 162 6.01 8.39 4.46
N ILE A 163 6.42 8.86 5.66
CA ILE A 163 6.27 10.27 6.06
C ILE A 163 7.10 11.20 5.17
N SER A 164 8.32 10.80 4.82
CA SER A 164 9.24 11.66 4.05
C SER A 164 9.07 11.53 2.53
N ASN A 165 8.79 10.32 2.04
CA ASN A 165 8.86 9.93 0.62
C ASN A 165 7.53 9.38 0.07
N GLY A 166 6.40 9.79 0.63
CA GLY A 166 5.06 9.33 0.22
C GLY A 166 4.47 9.97 -1.04
N ASP A 167 5.30 10.49 -1.97
CA ASP A 167 4.80 11.26 -3.12
C ASP A 167 4.23 10.40 -4.25
N ASP A 168 4.75 9.21 -4.52
CA ASP A 168 4.23 8.33 -5.58
C ASP A 168 4.16 6.86 -5.10
N LEU A 169 3.43 6.66 -4.00
CA LEU A 169 3.10 5.34 -3.46
C LEU A 169 1.99 4.66 -4.28
N PRO A 170 1.95 3.31 -4.34
CA PRO A 170 0.81 2.57 -4.91
C PRO A 170 -0.52 2.94 -4.24
N GLY A 171 -1.61 2.90 -5.00
CA GLY A 171 -2.95 3.20 -4.48
C GLY A 171 -3.14 4.68 -4.16
N ASN A 172 -4.04 4.98 -3.22
CA ASN A 172 -4.45 6.34 -2.90
C ASN A 172 -4.07 6.84 -1.50
N PHE A 173 -3.42 6.02 -0.68
CA PHE A 173 -3.02 6.44 0.65
C PHE A 173 -1.75 7.29 0.66
N LYS A 174 -1.74 8.27 1.58
CA LYS A 174 -0.57 9.01 2.02
C LYS A 174 -0.53 9.03 3.55
N PHE A 175 0.67 8.97 4.09
CA PHE A 175 0.88 8.85 5.52
C PHE A 175 1.72 10.00 6.08
N GLY A 176 1.29 10.56 7.20
CA GLY A 176 2.01 11.58 7.94
C GLY A 176 1.60 13.03 7.63
N PRO A 177 2.02 14.00 8.47
CA PRO A 177 1.55 15.39 8.39
C PRO A 177 1.80 16.07 7.03
N GLN A 178 2.87 15.67 6.34
CA GLN A 178 3.20 16.17 5.01
C GLN A 178 2.13 15.83 3.96
N ALA A 179 1.35 14.78 4.17
CA ALA A 179 0.25 14.40 3.28
C ALA A 179 -0.84 15.48 3.20
N LEU A 180 -1.04 16.28 4.25
CA LEU A 180 -2.05 17.34 4.32
C LEU A 180 -1.55 18.70 3.83
N LEU A 181 -0.23 18.94 3.94
CA LEU A 181 0.38 20.24 3.65
C LEU A 181 0.88 20.37 2.20
N ARG A 182 1.00 19.25 1.48
CA ARG A 182 1.54 19.26 0.11
C ARG A 182 0.52 19.82 -0.86
N VAL A 183 0.85 20.98 -1.44
CA VAL A 183 0.15 21.58 -2.57
C VAL A 183 0.22 20.63 -3.77
N LEU A 184 -0.91 20.48 -4.49
CA LEU A 184 -0.94 19.76 -5.77
C LEU A 184 0.08 20.38 -6.73
N ARG A 185 1.16 19.65 -6.99
CA ARG A 185 2.16 20.03 -7.99
C ARG A 185 1.80 19.34 -9.29
N LYS A 186 1.78 20.10 -10.38
CA LYS A 186 1.65 19.51 -11.71
C LYS A 186 2.79 18.49 -11.90
N PRO A 187 2.48 17.27 -12.36
CA PRO A 187 3.52 16.31 -12.65
C PRO A 187 4.43 16.84 -13.76
N THR A 188 5.71 16.52 -13.68
CA THR A 188 6.63 16.82 -14.78
C THR A 188 6.31 15.90 -15.94
N ALA A 189 5.87 16.49 -17.05
CA ALA A 189 5.45 15.74 -18.22
C ALA A 189 6.67 15.25 -19.00
N ILE A 190 6.70 13.94 -19.28
CA ILE A 190 7.77 13.26 -19.99
C ILE A 190 7.21 12.76 -21.32
N ALA A 191 7.84 13.15 -22.41
CA ALA A 191 7.51 12.64 -23.74
C ALA A 191 8.17 11.27 -23.96
N ARG A 192 7.54 10.40 -24.76
CA ARG A 192 8.02 9.03 -25.03
C ARG A 192 9.44 9.00 -25.60
N GLU A 193 9.84 10.05 -26.32
CA GLU A 193 11.17 10.21 -26.92
C GLU A 193 12.28 10.30 -25.86
N ASN A 194 11.93 10.69 -24.62
CA ASN A 194 12.87 10.80 -23.49
C ASN A 194 12.95 9.51 -22.65
N TYR A 195 12.22 8.45 -22.99
CA TYR A 195 12.23 7.20 -22.23
C TYR A 195 13.60 6.51 -22.23
N ALA A 196 14.38 6.65 -23.31
CA ALA A 196 15.73 6.09 -23.37
C ALA A 196 16.67 6.71 -22.32
N GLU A 197 16.63 8.04 -22.17
CA GLU A 197 17.40 8.77 -21.17
C GLU A 197 16.98 8.40 -19.74
N LEU A 198 15.66 8.31 -19.51
CA LEU A 198 15.12 7.94 -18.21
C LEU A 198 15.49 6.50 -17.81
N ALA A 199 15.40 5.54 -18.75
CA ALA A 199 15.86 4.18 -18.53
C ALA A 199 17.35 4.12 -18.21
N GLN A 200 18.18 4.90 -18.90
CA GLN A 200 19.61 4.95 -18.61
C GLN A 200 19.89 5.53 -17.21
N SER A 201 19.17 6.57 -16.82
CA SER A 201 19.28 7.20 -15.49
C SER A 201 18.93 6.21 -14.38
N VAL A 202 17.83 5.46 -14.56
CA VAL A 202 17.37 4.44 -13.61
C VAL A 202 18.35 3.28 -13.49
N MET A 203 18.97 2.87 -14.60
CA MET A 203 20.02 1.85 -14.57
C MET A 203 21.29 2.33 -13.85
N ASN A 204 21.55 3.63 -13.86
CA ASN A 204 22.65 4.26 -13.13
C ASN A 204 22.33 4.53 -11.64
N GLY A 205 21.14 4.12 -11.17
CA GLY A 205 20.73 4.27 -9.77
C GLY A 205 19.99 5.57 -9.45
N ALA A 206 19.59 6.35 -10.45
CA ALA A 206 18.71 7.48 -10.22
C ALA A 206 17.29 6.99 -9.93
N ILE A 207 16.68 7.47 -8.84
CA ILE A 207 15.29 7.16 -8.50
C ILE A 207 14.41 8.32 -8.98
N PRO A 208 13.65 8.15 -10.08
CA PRO A 208 12.64 9.11 -10.47
C PRO A 208 11.43 9.01 -9.53
N GLY A 209 11.54 9.55 -8.32
CA GLY A 209 10.41 9.91 -7.44
C GLY A 209 9.36 8.84 -7.08
N SER A 210 9.55 7.55 -7.38
CA SER A 210 8.48 6.53 -7.34
C SER A 210 8.87 5.21 -6.70
N SER A 211 7.88 4.52 -6.13
CA SER A 211 8.01 3.25 -5.40
C SER A 211 7.12 2.13 -5.97
N ALA A 212 7.04 1.99 -7.29
CA ALA A 212 6.31 0.86 -7.89
C ALA A 212 7.04 -0.48 -7.70
N GLY A 213 6.30 -1.55 -7.38
CA GLY A 213 6.85 -2.88 -7.05
C GLY A 213 7.25 -3.75 -8.25
N GLY A 214 7.87 -4.92 -7.96
CA GLY A 214 8.23 -5.98 -8.92
C GLY A 214 9.69 -5.96 -9.40
N GLU A 215 10.21 -7.10 -9.84
CA GLU A 215 11.65 -7.36 -10.03
C GLU A 215 12.26 -6.84 -11.35
N GLN A 216 11.42 -6.55 -12.34
CA GLN A 216 11.87 -6.14 -13.68
C GLN A 216 12.29 -4.66 -13.72
N PRO A 217 13.31 -4.28 -14.52
CA PRO A 217 13.68 -2.88 -14.74
C PRO A 217 12.50 -2.06 -15.24
N LYS A 218 12.21 -0.97 -14.53
CA LYS A 218 11.06 -0.10 -14.81
C LYS A 218 11.25 1.29 -14.23
N PHE A 219 10.43 2.23 -14.68
CA PHE A 219 10.23 3.54 -14.07
C PHE A 219 8.75 3.95 -14.14
N THR A 220 8.37 4.97 -13.39
CA THR A 220 7.08 5.65 -13.59
C THR A 220 7.31 7.04 -14.17
N ALA A 221 6.31 7.53 -14.90
CA ALA A 221 6.32 8.86 -15.48
C ALA A 221 4.90 9.36 -15.70
N PHE A 222 4.73 10.68 -15.80
CA PHE A 222 3.55 11.26 -16.42
C PHE A 222 3.81 11.45 -17.90
N CYS A 223 3.20 10.61 -18.75
CA CYS A 223 3.42 10.61 -20.19
C CYS A 223 2.64 11.76 -20.84
N SER A 224 3.35 12.72 -21.45
CA SER A 224 2.72 13.88 -22.10
C SER A 224 1.92 13.50 -23.35
N ASN A 225 2.29 12.41 -24.04
CA ASN A 225 1.63 11.97 -25.28
C ASN A 225 0.18 11.51 -25.05
N ILE A 226 -0.12 11.02 -23.84
CA ILE A 226 -1.45 10.50 -23.47
C ILE A 226 -2.02 11.16 -22.20
N SER A 227 -1.33 12.17 -21.66
CA SER A 227 -1.68 12.87 -20.42
C SER A 227 -2.05 11.95 -19.26
N SER A 228 -1.22 10.92 -19.01
CA SER A 228 -1.52 9.87 -18.04
C SER A 228 -0.30 9.41 -17.27
N GLN A 229 -0.51 8.96 -16.04
CA GLN A 229 0.51 8.29 -15.23
C GLN A 229 0.75 6.88 -15.76
N VAL A 230 2.00 6.56 -16.07
CA VAL A 230 2.40 5.27 -16.62
C VAL A 230 3.47 4.60 -15.78
N ILE A 231 3.52 3.28 -15.89
CA ILE A 231 4.66 2.47 -15.50
C ILE A 231 5.26 1.89 -16.78
N VAL A 232 6.56 2.10 -16.99
CA VAL A 232 7.26 1.70 -18.20
C VAL A 232 8.29 0.64 -17.85
N LYS A 233 8.11 -0.56 -18.36
CA LYS A 233 9.09 -1.65 -18.30
C LYS A 233 9.96 -1.61 -19.55
N PHE A 234 11.22 -2.01 -19.47
CA PHE A 234 12.12 -1.92 -20.62
C PHE A 234 13.15 -3.03 -20.68
N SER A 235 13.53 -3.40 -21.91
CA SER A 235 14.61 -4.36 -22.16
C SER A 235 16.00 -3.72 -21.99
N PRO A 236 17.06 -4.51 -21.78
CA PRO A 236 18.43 -4.09 -22.06
C PRO A 236 18.58 -3.58 -23.50
N LYS A 237 19.63 -2.79 -23.74
CA LYS A 237 19.97 -2.26 -25.07
C LYS A 237 20.65 -3.34 -25.93
N GLY A 238 20.34 -3.35 -27.24
CA GLY A 238 20.96 -4.23 -28.23
C GLY A 238 20.30 -5.61 -28.34
N ASP A 239 21.02 -6.56 -28.95
CA ASP A 239 20.46 -7.86 -29.39
C ASP A 239 21.11 -9.09 -28.74
N SER A 240 21.68 -8.92 -27.54
CA SER A 240 22.15 -10.06 -26.74
C SER A 240 21.01 -11.05 -26.45
N ASP A 241 21.34 -12.31 -26.12
CA ASP A 241 20.33 -13.31 -25.75
C ASP A 241 19.45 -12.84 -24.57
N VAL A 242 20.06 -12.14 -23.63
CA VAL A 242 19.35 -11.52 -22.49
C VAL A 242 18.40 -10.42 -22.98
N ALA A 243 18.86 -9.55 -23.88
CA ALA A 243 18.01 -8.49 -24.44
C ALA A 243 16.83 -9.05 -25.23
N ARG A 244 17.06 -10.06 -26.08
CA ARG A 244 16.01 -10.76 -26.84
C ARG A 244 14.99 -11.42 -25.91
N ARG A 245 15.45 -12.18 -24.91
CA ARG A 245 14.57 -12.78 -23.90
C ARG A 245 13.68 -11.75 -23.21
N TRP A 246 14.25 -10.61 -22.79
CA TRP A 246 13.45 -9.56 -22.16
C TRP A 246 12.46 -8.90 -23.13
N ARG A 247 12.85 -8.70 -24.40
CA ARG A 247 11.93 -8.23 -25.44
C ARG A 247 10.75 -9.18 -25.61
N ASP A 248 11.00 -10.48 -25.68
CA ASP A 248 9.95 -11.50 -25.81
C ASP A 248 9.00 -11.48 -24.61
N VAL A 249 9.51 -11.28 -23.39
CA VAL A 249 8.67 -11.13 -22.18
C VAL A 249 7.76 -9.91 -22.29
N LEU A 250 8.29 -8.75 -22.71
CA LEU A 250 7.49 -7.53 -22.86
C LEU A 250 6.43 -7.64 -23.95
N ILE A 251 6.76 -8.30 -25.08
CA ILE A 251 5.83 -8.58 -26.17
C ILE A 251 4.73 -9.54 -25.69
N THR A 252 5.10 -10.59 -24.95
CA THR A 252 4.15 -11.54 -24.37
C THR A 252 3.20 -10.84 -23.40
N GLU A 253 3.72 -9.98 -22.53
CA GLU A 253 2.89 -9.20 -21.59
C GLU A 253 1.94 -8.24 -22.32
N PHE A 254 2.40 -7.57 -23.38
CA PHE A 254 1.56 -6.75 -24.25
C PHE A 254 0.40 -7.56 -24.84
N HIS A 255 0.69 -8.70 -25.50
CA HIS A 255 -0.36 -9.51 -26.12
C HIS A 255 -1.30 -10.15 -25.11
N ALA A 256 -0.81 -10.53 -23.92
CA ALA A 256 -1.65 -11.01 -22.83
C ALA A 256 -2.66 -9.94 -22.38
N ALA A 257 -2.21 -8.68 -22.21
CA ALA A 257 -3.09 -7.57 -21.86
C ALA A 257 -4.12 -7.28 -22.97
N GLN A 258 -3.70 -7.31 -24.24
CA GLN A 258 -4.61 -7.13 -25.38
C GLN A 258 -5.67 -8.24 -25.45
N ALA A 259 -5.29 -9.50 -25.22
CA ALA A 259 -6.22 -10.63 -25.24
C ALA A 259 -7.28 -10.51 -24.12
N ILE A 260 -6.88 -10.11 -22.91
CA ILE A 260 -7.81 -9.86 -21.80
C ILE A 260 -8.78 -8.72 -22.16
N ASN A 261 -8.28 -7.61 -22.68
CA ASN A 261 -9.11 -6.45 -23.03
C ASN A 261 -10.05 -6.73 -24.22
N GLN A 262 -9.60 -7.50 -25.20
CA GLN A 262 -10.45 -7.94 -26.30
C GLN A 262 -11.59 -8.84 -25.79
N PHE A 263 -11.27 -9.83 -24.95
CA PHE A 263 -12.30 -10.66 -24.32
C PHE A 263 -13.29 -9.82 -23.50
N ALA A 264 -12.79 -8.84 -22.74
CA ALA A 264 -13.64 -7.94 -21.97
C ALA A 264 -14.60 -7.12 -22.85
N ALA A 265 -14.11 -6.64 -24.00
CA ALA A 265 -14.91 -5.91 -25.00
C ALA A 265 -16.00 -6.79 -25.65
N GLU A 266 -15.71 -8.05 -25.92
CA GLU A 266 -16.67 -9.01 -26.51
C GLU A 266 -17.77 -9.39 -25.51
N GLN A 267 -17.43 -9.56 -24.24
CA GLN A 267 -18.36 -9.93 -23.17
C GLN A 267 -19.24 -8.77 -22.67
N LEU A 268 -18.83 -7.52 -22.89
CA LEU A 268 -19.63 -6.30 -22.64
C LEU A 268 -21.00 -6.33 -23.36
N VAL A 269 -21.16 -7.17 -24.38
CA VAL A 269 -22.41 -7.40 -25.12
C VAL A 269 -23.39 -8.33 -24.37
N ILE A 270 -22.92 -9.17 -23.44
CA ILE A 270 -23.71 -10.26 -22.83
C ILE A 270 -23.87 -10.11 -21.30
N LYS A 271 -22.90 -9.49 -20.61
CA LYS A 271 -22.94 -8.99 -19.22
C LYS A 271 -21.52 -8.53 -18.89
N LYS A 272 -21.35 -7.31 -18.36
CA LYS A 272 -20.03 -6.69 -18.05
C LYS A 272 -19.08 -7.66 -17.32
N PRO A 273 -17.94 -8.08 -17.91
CA PRO A 273 -16.80 -8.48 -17.09
C PRO A 273 -16.23 -7.25 -16.39
N SER A 274 -15.80 -7.41 -15.13
CA SER A 274 -15.16 -6.33 -14.35
C SER A 274 -13.63 -6.32 -14.51
N CYS A 275 -13.04 -7.38 -15.06
CA CYS A 275 -11.60 -7.48 -15.23
C CYS A 275 -11.15 -6.94 -16.59
N CYS A 276 -10.54 -5.75 -16.57
CA CYS A 276 -9.75 -5.21 -17.69
C CYS A 276 -8.27 -5.28 -17.32
N ALA A 277 -7.42 -5.49 -18.32
CA ALA A 277 -5.99 -5.28 -18.18
C ALA A 277 -5.66 -3.79 -18.40
N ALA A 278 -4.55 -3.33 -17.82
CA ALA A 278 -4.02 -2.00 -18.09
C ALA A 278 -3.83 -1.78 -19.60
N GLU A 279 -4.14 -0.58 -20.09
CA GLU A 279 -3.82 -0.22 -21.47
C GLU A 279 -2.31 -0.18 -21.64
N THR A 280 -1.82 -0.91 -22.65
CA THR A 280 -0.39 -1.03 -22.92
C THR A 280 -0.01 -0.57 -24.33
N THR A 281 1.22 -0.08 -24.48
CA THR A 281 1.80 0.29 -25.77
C THR A 281 3.26 -0.18 -25.81
N LEU A 282 3.63 -0.87 -26.90
CA LEU A 282 5.03 -1.18 -27.19
C LEU A 282 5.69 -0.01 -27.93
N ILE A 283 6.90 0.34 -27.49
CA ILE A 283 7.67 1.44 -28.08
C ILE A 283 9.11 0.92 -28.28
N GLU A 284 9.63 1.04 -29.48
CA GLU A 284 11.04 0.76 -29.76
C GLU A 284 11.82 2.07 -29.87
N LEU A 285 12.86 2.22 -29.07
CA LEU A 285 13.65 3.44 -28.99
C LEU A 285 15.07 3.13 -28.50
N ASP A 286 16.08 3.72 -29.15
CA ASP A 286 17.51 3.58 -28.80
C ASP A 286 17.99 2.13 -28.59
N GLY A 287 17.50 1.21 -29.44
CA GLY A 287 17.85 -0.22 -29.36
C GLY A 287 17.28 -0.94 -28.13
N ARG A 288 16.24 -0.39 -27.50
CA ARG A 288 15.47 -1.01 -26.42
C ARG A 288 14.01 -1.16 -26.84
N LEU A 289 13.34 -2.15 -26.26
CA LEU A 289 11.88 -2.24 -26.28
C LEU A 289 11.33 -1.79 -24.94
N PHE A 290 10.31 -0.94 -24.98
CA PHE A 290 9.57 -0.44 -23.82
C PHE A 290 8.14 -0.96 -23.88
N LEU A 291 7.62 -1.39 -22.74
CA LEU A 291 6.21 -1.63 -22.51
C LEU A 291 5.70 -0.52 -21.59
N GLU A 292 5.05 0.47 -22.19
CA GLU A 292 4.32 1.50 -21.46
C GLU A 292 2.97 0.92 -21.03
N SER A 293 2.66 0.96 -19.74
CA SER A 293 1.39 0.52 -19.17
C SER A 293 0.76 1.66 -18.37
N ARG A 294 -0.51 1.99 -18.66
CA ARG A 294 -1.25 2.99 -17.90
C ARG A 294 -1.50 2.49 -16.48
N ARG A 295 -1.20 3.34 -15.50
CA ARG A 295 -1.44 3.00 -14.10
C ARG A 295 -2.92 3.06 -13.78
N PHE A 296 -3.48 1.93 -13.36
CA PHE A 296 -4.88 1.81 -12.96
C PHE A 296 -5.15 2.33 -11.53
N ASP A 297 -4.11 2.63 -10.75
CA ASP A 297 -4.22 3.30 -9.44
C ASP A 297 -4.18 4.85 -9.55
N ARG A 298 -4.34 5.39 -10.76
CA ARG A 298 -4.24 6.82 -11.08
C ARG A 298 -5.42 7.27 -11.94
N SER A 299 -5.80 8.54 -11.78
CA SER A 299 -6.88 9.19 -12.54
C SER A 299 -6.49 10.62 -12.89
N GLY A 300 -6.50 10.97 -14.18
CA GLY A 300 -6.07 12.29 -14.65
C GLY A 300 -4.63 12.64 -14.22
N GLU A 301 -4.38 13.92 -13.95
CA GLU A 301 -3.04 14.41 -13.57
C GLU A 301 -2.68 14.10 -12.11
N ASN A 302 -3.66 14.23 -11.20
CA ASN A 302 -3.44 14.23 -9.75
C ASN A 302 -4.27 13.20 -8.98
N GLY A 303 -5.29 12.63 -9.61
CA GLY A 303 -6.21 11.69 -8.99
C GLY A 303 -5.58 10.35 -8.72
N ARG A 304 -6.09 9.68 -7.68
CA ARG A 304 -5.68 8.33 -7.31
C ARG A 304 -6.89 7.46 -7.08
N LEU A 305 -6.70 6.18 -7.30
CA LEU A 305 -7.70 5.15 -7.03
C LEU A 305 -7.17 4.23 -5.93
N PRO A 306 -8.03 3.80 -5.00
CA PRO A 306 -7.62 2.92 -3.92
C PRO A 306 -7.21 1.55 -4.44
N MET A 307 -6.14 1.01 -3.87
CA MET A 307 -5.57 -0.26 -4.26
C MET A 307 -4.79 -0.84 -3.07
N VAL A 308 -4.99 -2.13 -2.80
CA VAL A 308 -4.19 -2.90 -1.83
C VAL A 308 -3.83 -4.25 -2.44
N SER A 309 -2.59 -4.71 -2.26
CA SER A 309 -2.18 -6.01 -2.81
C SER A 309 -2.90 -7.17 -2.12
N LEU A 310 -3.15 -8.24 -2.88
CA LEU A 310 -3.75 -9.46 -2.33
C LEU A 310 -2.84 -10.12 -1.29
N GLN A 311 -1.51 -9.94 -1.41
CA GLN A 311 -0.55 -10.40 -0.42
C GLN A 311 -0.79 -9.77 0.97
N SER A 312 -0.95 -8.45 1.01
CA SER A 312 -1.18 -7.73 2.26
C SER A 312 -2.58 -8.02 2.82
N VAL A 313 -3.59 -8.16 1.96
CA VAL A 313 -4.94 -8.56 2.38
C VAL A 313 -4.95 -10.00 2.91
N ASP A 314 -4.22 -10.93 2.29
CA ASP A 314 -4.11 -12.31 2.79
C ASP A 314 -3.47 -12.33 4.18
N ALA A 315 -2.37 -11.61 4.38
CA ALA A 315 -1.65 -11.56 5.65
C ALA A 315 -2.55 -11.13 6.83
N GLU A 316 -3.52 -10.23 6.59
CA GLU A 316 -4.45 -9.76 7.60
C GLU A 316 -5.68 -10.68 7.77
N PHE A 317 -6.36 -11.03 6.67
CA PHE A 317 -7.73 -11.56 6.76
C PHE A 317 -7.85 -13.06 6.59
N THR A 318 -6.91 -13.72 5.90
CA THR A 318 -7.04 -15.15 5.55
C THR A 318 -5.87 -15.98 6.01
N GLY A 319 -4.64 -15.45 5.95
CA GLY A 319 -3.40 -16.09 6.39
C GLY A 319 -3.11 -17.41 5.66
N SER A 320 -3.58 -17.56 4.42
CA SER A 320 -3.51 -18.83 3.71
C SER A 320 -2.19 -19.03 2.98
N GLY A 321 -1.54 -17.95 2.51
CA GLY A 321 -0.28 -18.00 1.77
C GLY A 321 -0.33 -18.80 0.46
N ASN A 322 -1.53 -19.15 0.00
CA ASN A 322 -1.78 -20.05 -1.13
C ASN A 322 -1.92 -19.26 -2.45
N ASP A 323 -2.58 -19.87 -3.44
CA ASP A 323 -2.92 -19.24 -4.71
C ASP A 323 -4.01 -18.17 -4.59
N TRP A 324 -4.14 -17.34 -5.63
CA TRP A 324 -5.09 -16.23 -5.69
C TRP A 324 -6.53 -16.64 -5.38
N LEU A 325 -6.99 -17.76 -5.93
CA LEU A 325 -8.38 -18.18 -5.83
C LEU A 325 -8.70 -18.68 -4.42
N SER A 326 -7.77 -19.36 -3.76
CA SER A 326 -7.89 -19.76 -2.36
C SER A 326 -8.07 -18.55 -1.43
N VAL A 327 -7.24 -17.51 -1.58
CA VAL A 327 -7.34 -16.27 -0.79
C VAL A 327 -8.68 -15.58 -1.03
N VAL A 328 -9.02 -15.33 -2.30
CA VAL A 328 -10.23 -14.58 -2.66
C VAL A 328 -11.51 -15.32 -2.23
N ASN A 329 -11.52 -16.67 -2.26
CA ASN A 329 -12.62 -17.45 -1.68
C ASN A 329 -12.72 -17.29 -0.15
N GLY A 330 -11.58 -17.19 0.55
CA GLY A 330 -11.55 -16.88 1.98
C GLY A 330 -12.17 -15.51 2.27
N LEU A 331 -11.80 -14.49 1.50
CA LEU A 331 -12.37 -13.14 1.59
C LEU A 331 -13.87 -13.12 1.28
N TYR A 332 -14.31 -13.89 0.29
CA TYR A 332 -15.73 -14.03 -0.05
C TYR A 332 -16.55 -14.65 1.09
N LYS A 333 -16.02 -15.71 1.73
CA LYS A 333 -16.66 -16.32 2.92
C LYS A 333 -16.76 -15.33 4.08
N LYS A 334 -15.80 -14.41 4.22
CA LYS A 334 -15.83 -13.30 5.18
C LYS A 334 -16.68 -12.10 4.72
N LYS A 335 -17.29 -12.17 3.53
CA LYS A 335 -18.09 -11.10 2.91
C LYS A 335 -17.32 -9.79 2.68
N LEU A 336 -16.01 -9.88 2.53
CA LEU A 336 -15.14 -8.72 2.25
C LEU A 336 -15.08 -8.39 0.75
N VAL A 337 -15.42 -9.36 -0.10
CA VAL A 337 -15.49 -9.20 -1.55
C VAL A 337 -16.78 -9.80 -2.08
N GLY A 338 -17.28 -9.29 -3.21
CA GLY A 338 -18.42 -9.85 -3.92
C GLY A 338 -18.06 -11.09 -4.74
N VAL A 339 -19.08 -11.84 -5.18
CA VAL A 339 -18.89 -13.04 -6.02
C VAL A 339 -18.20 -12.72 -7.36
N GLN A 340 -18.38 -11.50 -7.88
CA GLN A 340 -17.74 -11.07 -9.12
C GLN A 340 -16.21 -11.08 -9.00
N VAL A 341 -15.65 -10.68 -7.86
CA VAL A 341 -14.20 -10.70 -7.61
C VAL A 341 -13.66 -12.13 -7.64
N VAL A 342 -14.42 -13.11 -7.14
CA VAL A 342 -14.07 -14.54 -7.22
C VAL A 342 -14.03 -15.00 -8.67
N ASN A 343 -15.05 -14.65 -9.46
CA ASN A 343 -15.14 -15.03 -10.88
C ASN A 343 -14.02 -14.39 -11.70
N ASP A 344 -13.76 -13.10 -11.51
CA ASP A 344 -12.70 -12.36 -12.21
C ASP A 344 -11.32 -12.92 -11.85
N THR A 345 -11.07 -13.21 -10.57
CA THR A 345 -9.82 -13.86 -10.12
C THR A 345 -9.66 -15.26 -10.73
N GLY A 346 -10.75 -16.03 -10.79
CA GLY A 346 -10.76 -17.36 -11.41
C GLY A 346 -10.44 -17.30 -12.90
N PHE A 347 -11.01 -16.33 -13.62
CA PHE A 347 -10.71 -16.09 -15.03
C PHE A 347 -9.23 -15.73 -15.23
N LEU A 348 -8.71 -14.75 -14.48
CA LEU A 348 -7.32 -14.31 -14.60
C LEU A 348 -6.33 -15.41 -14.25
N SER A 349 -6.60 -16.20 -13.20
CA SER A 349 -5.80 -17.36 -12.81
C SER A 349 -5.79 -18.42 -13.92
N CYS A 350 -6.96 -18.78 -14.47
CA CYS A 350 -7.06 -19.74 -15.57
C CYS A 350 -6.31 -19.24 -16.82
N PHE A 351 -6.52 -17.98 -17.21
CA PHE A 351 -5.83 -17.35 -18.33
C PHE A 351 -4.31 -17.40 -18.15
N GLY A 352 -3.82 -17.03 -16.96
CA GLY A 352 -2.40 -17.09 -16.62
C GLY A 352 -1.81 -18.49 -16.75
N HIS A 353 -2.50 -19.53 -16.26
CA HIS A 353 -2.06 -20.92 -16.44
C HIS A 353 -2.02 -21.33 -17.92
N LEU A 354 -3.02 -20.94 -18.72
CA LEU A 354 -3.08 -21.29 -20.15
C LEU A 354 -1.94 -20.68 -20.97
N ILE A 355 -1.45 -19.50 -20.57
CA ILE A 355 -0.29 -18.86 -21.21
C ILE A 355 1.05 -19.21 -20.52
N ASN A 356 1.03 -20.17 -19.59
CA ASN A 356 2.19 -20.59 -18.79
C ASN A 356 2.85 -19.45 -18.00
N ASN A 357 2.04 -18.52 -17.47
CA ASN A 357 2.50 -17.53 -16.52
C ASN A 357 2.84 -18.21 -15.19
N THR A 358 4.13 -18.37 -14.93
CA THR A 358 4.66 -19.03 -13.72
C THR A 358 4.85 -18.08 -12.54
N ASP A 359 4.61 -16.78 -12.72
CA ASP A 359 4.84 -15.74 -11.71
C ASP A 359 3.53 -15.15 -11.19
N MET A 360 2.58 -16.01 -10.79
CA MET A 360 1.27 -15.60 -10.24
C MET A 360 1.27 -15.58 -8.70
N HIS A 361 2.26 -14.92 -8.08
CA HIS A 361 2.30 -14.77 -6.63
C HIS A 361 1.28 -13.73 -6.13
N LEU A 362 0.94 -13.74 -4.83
CA LEU A 362 -0.09 -12.86 -4.26
C LEU A 362 0.14 -11.36 -4.50
N GLY A 363 1.40 -10.91 -4.54
CA GLY A 363 1.73 -9.50 -4.84
C GLY A 363 1.43 -9.04 -6.28
N ASN A 364 1.12 -9.96 -7.21
CA ASN A 364 0.80 -9.64 -8.62
C ASN A 364 -0.71 -9.48 -8.87
N LEU A 365 -1.53 -9.57 -7.82
CA LEU A 365 -2.95 -9.24 -7.85
C LEU A 365 -3.23 -8.16 -6.79
N SER A 366 -4.08 -7.20 -7.11
CA SER A 366 -4.50 -6.14 -6.20
C SER A 366 -6.01 -5.98 -6.24
N LEU A 367 -6.58 -5.53 -5.14
CA LEU A 367 -8.00 -5.28 -4.98
C LEU A 367 -8.24 -3.77 -4.92
N GLY A 368 -9.25 -3.31 -5.65
CA GLY A 368 -9.82 -1.98 -5.44
C GLY A 368 -10.58 -1.94 -4.12
N VAL A 369 -10.77 -0.73 -3.60
CA VAL A 369 -11.61 -0.49 -2.43
C VAL A 369 -12.78 0.38 -2.86
N ASP A 370 -14.00 -0.05 -2.57
CA ASP A 370 -15.18 0.76 -2.85
C ASP A 370 -15.17 2.05 -2.01
N GLU A 371 -15.94 3.07 -2.41
CA GLU A 371 -15.90 4.45 -1.89
C GLU A 371 -16.15 4.61 -0.37
N GLU A 372 -16.42 3.53 0.35
CA GLU A 372 -16.58 3.50 1.80
C GLU A 372 -15.24 3.21 2.52
N ILE A 373 -14.30 4.16 2.52
CA ILE A 373 -13.04 4.05 3.29
C ILE A 373 -13.15 4.66 4.68
#